data_AF-A0A818P010-F1
#
_entry.id   AF-A0A818P010-F1
#
_cell.length_a   1.000
_cell.length_b   1.000
_cell.length_c   1.000
_cell.angle_alpha   90.00
_cell.angle_beta   90.00
_cell.angle_gamma   90.00
#
_symmetry.space_group_name_H-M   'P 1'
#
loop_
_entity.id
_entity.type
_entity.pdbx_description
1 polymer ?
#
loop_
_entity_poly.entity_id
_entity_poly.type
_entity_poly.pdbx_seq_one_letter_code
_entity_poly.pdbx_strand_id
1 'polypeptide(L)'
;MVVGRVQNNWRKQKKLALQLGMVSFAYLAAWIPLSIDQLGKIYIGPNFLLAHSDTLNFLVYLVPLVLPIVCVMSMYELIIQFKSRLFRQNSAMVMPVNGSTGQRQTRSIALNRTAIPNF
;
A
#
# COMPACT_ATOMS: atom_id res chain seq x y z
N MET A 1 23.48 -19.73 1.81
CA MET A 1 22.39 -18.74 2.06
C MET A 1 22.55 -17.38 1.34
N VAL A 2 23.61 -17.13 0.54
CA VAL A 2 23.84 -15.80 -0.09
C VAL A 2 22.95 -15.55 -1.32
N VAL A 3 22.66 -16.58 -2.11
CA VAL A 3 21.87 -16.48 -3.36
C VAL A 3 20.45 -15.95 -3.13
N GLY A 4 19.81 -16.32 -2.01
CA GLY A 4 18.46 -15.86 -1.68
C GLY A 4 18.35 -14.35 -1.40
N ARG A 5 19.41 -13.70 -0.91
CA ARG A 5 19.41 -12.25 -0.63
C ARG A 5 19.44 -11.42 -1.92
N VAL A 6 20.19 -11.87 -2.92
CA VAL A 6 20.31 -11.19 -4.22
C VAL A 6 18.97 -11.19 -4.97
N GLN A 7 18.30 -12.33 -4.99
CA GLN A 7 17.00 -12.46 -5.67
C GLN A 7 15.91 -11.62 -5.00
N ASN A 8 15.95 -11.45 -3.68
CA ASN A 8 15.00 -10.62 -2.95
C ASN A 8 15.24 -9.12 -3.18
N ASN A 9 16.50 -8.69 -3.24
CA ASN A 9 16.85 -7.30 -3.54
C ASN A 9 16.43 -6.89 -4.96
N TRP A 10 16.59 -7.78 -5.95
CA TRP A 10 16.15 -7.54 -7.33
C TRP A 10 14.64 -7.26 -7.43
N ARG A 11 13.82 -8.05 -6.72
CA ARG A 11 12.37 -7.83 -6.69
C ARG A 11 11.99 -6.49 -6.05
N LYS A 12 12.71 -6.06 -5.01
CA LYS A 12 12.50 -4.76 -4.37
C LYS A 12 12.86 -3.61 -5.31
N GLN A 13 14.00 -3.68 -5.99
CA GLN A 13 14.43 -2.63 -6.93
C GLN A 13 13.47 -2.46 -8.12
N LYS A 14 12.97 -3.56 -8.70
CA LYS A 14 11.99 -3.49 -9.80
C LYS A 14 10.70 -2.76 -9.40
N LYS A 15 10.20 -2.98 -8.17
CA LYS A 15 9.00 -2.29 -7.67
C LYS A 15 9.24 -0.79 -7.51
N LEU A 16 10.39 -0.41 -6.95
CA LEU A 16 10.76 0.98 -6.74
C LEU A 16 10.91 1.72 -8.08
N ALA A 17 11.51 1.08 -9.08
CA ALA A 17 11.59 1.61 -10.43
C ALA A 17 10.21 1.83 -11.08
N LEU A 18 9.29 0.86 -10.92
CA LEU A 18 7.93 0.98 -11.45
C LEU A 18 7.14 2.10 -10.75
N GLN A 19 7.32 2.27 -9.44
CA GLN A 19 6.72 3.37 -8.68
C GLN A 19 7.25 4.73 -9.16
N LEU A 20 8.57 4.85 -9.32
CA LEU A 20 9.18 6.08 -9.83
C LEU A 20 8.64 6.38 -11.24
N GLY A 21 8.52 5.36 -12.10
CA GLY A 21 7.94 5.48 -13.43
C GLY A 21 6.49 5.98 -13.41
N MET A 22 5.66 5.43 -12.53
CA MET A 22 4.25 5.86 -12.37
C MET A 22 4.13 7.31 -11.89
N VAL A 23 4.96 7.72 -10.92
CA VAL A 23 4.99 9.09 -10.41
C VAL A 23 5.44 10.07 -11.49
N SER A 24 6.52 9.75 -12.20
CA SER A 24 7.01 10.56 -13.32
C SER A 24 5.98 10.68 -14.44
N PHE A 25 5.29 9.58 -14.77
CA PHE A 25 4.25 9.58 -15.80
C PHE A 25 3.06 10.46 -15.39
N ALA A 26 2.57 10.33 -14.16
CA ALA A 26 1.48 11.17 -13.64
C ALA A 26 1.86 12.65 -13.63
N TYR A 27 3.11 12.96 -13.26
CA TYR A 27 3.63 14.32 -13.29
C TYR A 27 3.64 14.89 -14.70
N LEU A 28 4.20 14.16 -15.67
CA LEU A 28 4.22 14.57 -17.08
C LEU A 28 2.81 14.75 -17.65
N ALA A 29 1.90 13.83 -17.35
CA ALA A 29 0.52 13.89 -17.82
C ALA A 29 -0.22 15.16 -17.33
N ALA A 30 0.11 15.68 -16.14
CA ALA A 30 -0.47 16.92 -15.63
C ALA A 30 0.25 18.18 -16.13
N TRP A 31 1.57 18.14 -16.28
CA TRP A 31 2.37 19.32 -16.64
C TRP A 31 2.42 19.61 -18.14
N ILE A 32 2.35 18.60 -19.00
CA ILE A 32 2.38 18.78 -20.46
C ILE A 32 1.18 19.64 -20.94
N PRO A 33 -0.08 19.34 -20.57
CA PRO A 33 -1.22 20.16 -20.97
C PRO A 33 -1.09 21.62 -20.53
N LEU A 34 -0.59 21.85 -19.32
CA LEU A 34 -0.40 23.19 -18.76
C LEU A 34 0.69 23.96 -19.52
N SER A 35 1.77 23.28 -19.90
CA SER A 35 2.85 23.86 -20.70
C SER A 35 2.36 24.24 -22.10
N ILE A 36 1.53 23.39 -22.72
CA ILE A 36 0.91 23.66 -24.03
C ILE A 36 -0.03 24.86 -23.94
N ASP A 37 -0.86 24.96 -22.90
CA ASP A 37 -1.76 26.09 -22.68
C ASP A 37 -0.97 27.41 -22.55
N GLN A 38 0.10 27.43 -21.75
CA GLN A 38 0.95 28.61 -21.60
C GLN A 38 1.68 28.98 -22.89
N LEU A 39 2.22 28.01 -23.63
CA LEU A 39 2.80 28.27 -24.95
C LEU A 39 1.76 28.87 -25.90
N GLY A 40 0.55 28.29 -25.93
CA GLY A 40 -0.54 28.80 -26.75
C GLY A 40 -0.91 30.26 -26.42
N LYS A 41 -0.92 30.62 -25.13
CA LYS A 41 -1.15 32.01 -24.68
C LYS A 41 -0.07 32.98 -25.16
N ILE A 42 1.19 32.53 -25.22
CA ILE A 42 2.32 33.34 -25.72
C ILE A 42 2.26 33.50 -27.24
N TYR A 43 1.98 32.43 -27.99
CA TYR A 43 2.07 32.43 -29.45
C TYR A 43 0.81 32.92 -30.16
N ILE A 44 -0.38 32.58 -29.66
CA ILE A 44 -1.67 32.87 -30.33
C ILE A 44 -2.35 34.08 -29.68
N GLY A 45 -2.18 34.24 -28.37
CA GLY A 45 -2.73 35.37 -27.61
C GLY A 45 -3.42 34.94 -26.31
N PRO A 46 -3.76 35.90 -25.43
CA PRO A 46 -4.19 35.63 -24.05
C PRO A 46 -5.53 34.88 -23.93
N ASN A 47 -6.36 34.90 -24.98
CA ASN A 47 -7.68 34.27 -24.99
C ASN A 47 -7.64 32.79 -25.41
N PHE A 48 -6.46 32.24 -25.73
CA PHE A 48 -6.31 30.84 -26.08
C PHE A 48 -6.71 29.93 -24.90
N LEU A 49 -7.70 29.06 -25.12
CA LEU A 49 -8.20 28.06 -24.15
C LEU A 49 -8.61 28.61 -22.76
N LEU A 50 -9.08 29.85 -22.68
CA LEU A 50 -9.48 30.48 -21.42
C LEU A 50 -10.48 29.63 -20.61
N ALA A 51 -11.43 28.98 -21.29
CA ALA A 51 -12.44 28.12 -20.66
C ALA A 51 -11.88 26.80 -20.08
N HIS A 52 -10.70 26.36 -20.50
CA HIS A 52 -10.08 25.10 -20.05
C HIS A 52 -8.93 25.32 -19.07
N SER A 53 -8.45 26.56 -18.94
CA SER A 53 -7.36 26.95 -18.03
C SER A 53 -7.61 26.51 -16.59
N ASP A 54 -8.84 26.70 -16.08
CA ASP A 54 -9.18 26.36 -14.70
C ASP A 54 -9.17 24.86 -14.45
N THR A 55 -9.68 24.08 -15.42
CA THR A 55 -9.66 22.61 -15.38
C THR A 55 -8.23 22.07 -15.40
N LEU A 56 -7.35 22.64 -16.23
CA LEU A 56 -5.95 22.25 -16.31
C LEU A 56 -5.19 22.58 -15.02
N ASN A 57 -5.44 23.75 -14.43
CA ASN A 57 -4.89 24.10 -13.12
C ASN A 57 -5.36 23.14 -12.03
N PHE A 58 -6.64 22.76 -12.03
CA PHE A 58 -7.17 21.78 -11.08
C PHE A 58 -6.47 20.42 -11.19
N LEU A 59 -6.10 20.01 -12.41
CA LEU A 59 -5.38 18.75 -12.64
C LEU A 59 -4.01 18.72 -11.94
N VAL A 60 -3.31 19.86 -11.89
CA VAL A 60 -2.02 19.98 -11.20
C VAL A 60 -2.18 19.81 -9.68
N TYR A 61 -3.26 20.33 -9.10
CA TYR A 61 -3.57 20.16 -7.67
C TYR A 61 -3.95 18.72 -7.31
N LEU A 62 -4.42 17.93 -8.27
CA LEU A 62 -4.73 16.51 -8.08
C LEU A 62 -3.46 15.65 -7.92
N VAL A 63 -2.34 16.02 -8.55
CA VAL A 63 -1.07 15.27 -8.51
C VAL A 63 -0.58 14.98 -7.08
N PRO A 64 -0.42 15.98 -6.18
CA PRO A 64 0.02 15.72 -4.80
C PRO A 64 -1.00 14.89 -4.00
N LEU A 65 -2.27 14.89 -4.39
CA LEU A 65 -3.33 14.10 -3.76
C LEU A 65 -3.25 12.62 -4.16
N VAL A 66 -2.88 12.35 -5.42
CA VAL A 66 -2.73 10.99 -5.97
C VAL A 66 -1.39 10.37 -5.58
N LEU A 67 -0.33 11.16 -5.38
CA LEU A 67 1.00 10.68 -4.98
C LEU A 67 1.00 9.72 -3.77
N PRO A 68 0.40 10.07 -2.61
CA PRO A 68 0.38 9.18 -1.45
C PRO A 68 -0.37 7.88 -1.74
N ILE A 69 -1.43 7.93 -2.56
CA ILE A 69 -2.21 6.74 -2.94
C ILE A 69 -1.33 5.80 -3.76
N VAL A 70 -0.60 6.32 -4.75
CA VAL A 70 0.32 5.53 -5.58
C VAL A 70 1.46 4.95 -4.74
N CYS A 71 2.00 5.72 -3.79
CA CYS A 71 3.03 5.26 -2.88
C CYS A 71 2.54 4.13 -1.96
N VAL A 72 1.34 4.24 -1.39
CA VAL A 72 0.76 3.22 -0.52
C VAL A 72 0.42 1.95 -1.31
N MET A 73 -0.12 2.08 -2.53
CA MET A 73 -0.44 0.94 -3.40
C MET A 73 0.81 0.13 -3.80
N SER A 74 1.96 0.79 -3.92
CA SER A 74 3.25 0.12 -4.20
C SER A 74 3.75 -0.73 -3.02
N MET A 75 3.41 -0.35 -1.78
CA MET A 75 3.80 -1.07 -0.57
C MET A 75 2.83 -2.22 -0.25
N TYR A 76 2.93 -3.32 -1.00
CA TYR A 76 2.17 -4.56 -0.76
C TYR A 76 2.19 -5.04 0.70
N GLU A 77 3.30 -4.85 1.42
CA GLU A 77 3.41 -5.23 2.84
C GLU A 77 2.44 -4.43 3.73
N LEU A 78 2.25 -3.13 3.46
CA LEU A 78 1.26 -2.30 4.14
C LEU A 78 -0.16 -2.76 3.83
N ILE A 79 -0.45 -3.14 2.59
CA ILE A 79 -1.77 -3.65 2.18
C ILE A 79 -2.11 -4.94 2.93
N ILE A 80 -1.15 -5.88 3.04
CA ILE A 80 -1.36 -7.11 3.82
C ILE A 80 -1.62 -6.79 5.29
N GLN A 81 -0.84 -5.89 5.89
CA GLN A 81 -1.01 -5.52 7.30
C GLN A 81 -2.34 -4.80 7.56
N PHE A 82 -2.78 -3.95 6.64
CA PHE A 82 -4.09 -3.32 6.72
C PHE A 82 -5.22 -4.35 6.61
N LYS A 83 -5.13 -5.27 5.64
CA LYS A 83 -6.10 -6.34 5.45
C LYS A 83 -6.18 -7.24 6.68
N SER A 84 -5.05 -7.59 7.30
CA SER A 84 -5.03 -8.43 8.51
C SER A 84 -5.64 -7.71 9.71
N ARG A 85 -5.42 -6.40 9.87
CA ARG A 85 -6.05 -5.59 10.92
C ARG A 85 -7.56 -5.47 10.73
N LEU A 86 -8.03 -5.21 9.52
CA LEU A 86 -9.45 -5.16 9.17
C LEU A 86 -10.15 -6.50 9.41
N PHE A 87 -9.54 -7.61 9.00
CA PHE A 87 -10.09 -8.94 9.26
C PHE A 87 -10.14 -9.27 10.75
N ARG A 88 -9.09 -8.93 11.51
CA ARG A 88 -9.05 -9.18 12.96
C ARG A 88 -10.10 -8.36 13.73
N GLN A 89 -10.42 -7.15 13.28
CA GLN A 89 -11.50 -6.35 13.86
C GLN A 89 -12.88 -6.97 13.58
N ASN A 90 -13.12 -7.47 12.37
CA ASN A 90 -14.39 -8.15 12.04
C ASN A 90 -14.57 -9.49 12.79
N SER A 91 -13.49 -10.23 13.05
CA SER A 91 -13.55 -11.50 13.80
C SER A 91 -13.73 -11.31 15.31
N ALA A 92 -13.41 -10.14 15.87
CA ALA A 92 -13.57 -9.86 17.30
C ALA A 92 -15.03 -9.57 17.71
N MET A 93 -15.93 -9.34 16.75
CA MET A 93 -17.34 -9.02 17.00
C MET A 93 -18.26 -10.26 17.00
N VAL A 94 -17.74 -11.43 16.64
CA VAL A 94 -18.47 -12.71 16.73
C VAL A 94 -17.91 -13.51 17.90
N MET A 95 -18.15 -13.04 19.13
CA MET A 95 -18.12 -13.95 20.27
C MET A 95 -19.41 -14.77 20.27
N PRO A 96 -19.37 -16.10 20.21
CA PRO A 96 -20.53 -16.90 20.54
C PRO A 96 -20.85 -16.63 22.01
N VAL A 97 -22.06 -16.11 22.28
CA VAL A 97 -22.66 -16.13 23.61
C VAL A 97 -22.85 -17.59 23.99
N ASN A 98 -21.83 -18.17 24.63
CA ASN A 98 -21.92 -19.49 25.21
C ASN A 98 -22.46 -19.31 26.64
N GLY A 99 -23.79 -19.24 26.74
CA GLY A 99 -24.46 -19.55 27.99
C GLY A 99 -24.37 -21.06 28.26
N SER A 100 -24.15 -21.43 29.53
CA SER A 100 -23.89 -22.77 30.10
C SER A 100 -22.42 -23.22 29.97
N THR A 101 -21.56 -22.97 30.95
CA THR A 101 -21.55 -23.47 32.34
C THR A 101 -21.60 -25.00 32.40
N GLY A 102 -20.43 -25.61 32.27
CA GLY A 102 -20.25 -27.05 32.48
C GLY A 102 -18.81 -27.33 32.91
N GLN A 103 -18.54 -27.14 34.20
CA GLN A 103 -17.33 -27.59 34.88
C GLN A 103 -16.99 -29.04 34.49
N ARG A 104 -15.74 -29.29 34.09
CA ARG A 104 -15.06 -30.53 34.47
C ARG A 104 -13.57 -30.30 34.66
N GLN A 105 -13.29 -29.75 35.83
CA GLN A 105 -12.00 -29.75 36.49
C GLN A 105 -11.85 -31.09 37.22
N THR A 106 -10.90 -31.92 36.81
CA THR A 106 -10.20 -32.93 37.65
C THR A 106 -9.04 -33.46 36.79
N ARG A 107 -7.85 -32.86 36.84
CA ARG A 107 -6.80 -32.98 37.87
C ARG A 107 -6.13 -34.36 37.85
N SER A 108 -4.78 -34.30 37.76
CA SER A 108 -3.78 -35.32 38.14
C SER A 108 -3.75 -36.58 37.26
N ILE A 109 -2.60 -37.00 36.71
CA ILE A 109 -1.48 -37.70 37.38
C ILE A 109 -0.32 -37.67 36.34
N ALA A 110 0.75 -36.90 36.56
CA ALA A 110 2.05 -37.36 37.07
C ALA A 110 2.61 -38.63 36.37
N LEU A 111 3.76 -38.49 35.69
CA LEU A 111 4.89 -39.45 35.61
C LEU A 111 5.74 -39.03 34.40
N ASN A 112 6.83 -38.27 34.57
CA ASN A 112 8.14 -38.76 35.03
C ASN A 112 8.68 -39.90 34.14
N ARG A 113 9.60 -39.55 33.22
CA ARG A 113 10.77 -40.33 32.79
C ARG A 113 11.66 -39.41 31.96
N THR A 114 12.68 -38.81 32.58
CA THR A 114 14.09 -39.27 32.52
C THR A 114 14.59 -39.39 31.08
N ALA A 115 15.33 -38.40 30.59
CA ALA A 115 16.80 -38.39 30.63
C ALA A 115 17.42 -39.55 29.84
N ILE A 116 17.86 -39.25 28.62
CA ILE A 116 18.91 -40.00 27.91
C ILE A 116 19.76 -38.97 27.14
N PRO A 117 20.96 -38.60 27.61
CA PRO A 117 22.04 -38.22 26.72
C PRO A 117 22.78 -39.49 26.28
N ASN A 118 23.26 -39.53 25.04
CA ASN A 118 24.53 -40.17 24.63
C ASN A 118 24.58 -40.28 23.10
N PHE A 119 25.33 -39.37 22.47
CA PHE A 119 26.57 -39.60 21.71
C PHE A 119 26.80 -38.45 20.74
#